data_AF-A0A3P7ILU3-F1
#
_entry.id   AF-A0A3P7ILU3-F1
#
_cell.length_a   1.000
_cell.length_b   1.000
_cell.length_c   1.000
_cell.angle_alpha   90.00
_cell.angle_beta   90.00
_cell.angle_gamma   90.00
#
_symmetry.space_group_name_H-M   'P 1'
#
loop_
_entity.id
_entity.type
_entity.pdbx_description
1 polymer ?
#
loop_
_entity_poly.entity_id
_entity_poly.type
_entity_poly.pdbx_seq_one_letter_code
_entity_poly.pdbx_strand_id
1 'polypeptide(L)' 'MFTGLRAHNHFGRPNFDAFFSYMQNVHHDTPDIGVFSCGPSSLNDQISSACARANRARNAPSFMHRFETF' A
#
# COMPACT_ATOMS: atom_id res chain seq x y z
N MET A 1 -14.44 19.95 17.61
CA MET A 1 -13.86 19.19 16.48
C MET A 1 -12.37 19.50 16.44
N PHE A 2 -11.47 18.51 16.51
CA PHE A 2 -10.02 18.77 16.69
C PHE A 2 -9.32 19.08 15.35
N THR A 3 -9.55 18.28 14.30
CA THR A 3 -8.82 18.41 13.02
C THR A 3 -9.65 18.88 11.83
N GLY A 4 -10.98 18.82 11.88
CA GLY A 4 -11.82 19.20 10.73
C GLY A 4 -11.84 18.21 9.55
N LEU A 5 -11.07 17.11 9.62
CA LEU A 5 -10.88 16.18 8.50
C LEU A 5 -12.05 15.20 8.35
N ARG A 6 -12.42 14.90 7.10
CA ARG A 6 -13.34 13.78 6.75
C ARG A 6 -12.66 12.42 6.83
N ALA A 7 -11.33 12.38 6.74
CA ALA A 7 -10.54 11.15 6.76
C ALA A 7 -10.51 10.54 8.17
N HIS A 8 -10.53 9.20 8.22
CA HIS A 8 -10.39 8.46 9.47
C HIS A 8 -8.92 8.47 9.94
N ASN A 9 -8.73 8.75 11.24
CA ASN A 9 -7.43 8.65 11.88
C ASN A 9 -7.31 7.30 12.57
N HIS A 10 -6.33 6.50 12.16
CA HIS A 10 -6.01 5.23 12.79
C HIS A 10 -4.83 5.39 13.75
N PHE A 11 -4.92 4.81 14.94
CA PHE A 11 -3.84 4.80 15.92
C PHE A 11 -3.14 3.44 15.88
N GLY A 12 -1.83 3.44 15.62
CA GLY A 12 -1.01 2.22 15.50
C GLY A 12 -0.20 2.19 14.21
N ARG A 13 0.34 1.02 13.89
CA ARG A 13 1.07 0.79 12.62
C ARG A 13 0.08 0.30 11.55
N PRO A 14 0.25 0.72 10.28
CA PRO A 14 -0.57 0.21 9.19
C PRO A 14 -0.30 -1.28 8.93
N ASN A 15 -1.34 -2.04 8.57
CA ASN A 15 -1.21 -3.40 8.07
C ASN A 15 -1.22 -3.39 6.54
N PHE A 16 -0.04 -3.31 5.93
CA PHE A 16 0.10 -3.20 4.47
C PHE A 16 -0.38 -4.44 3.72
N ASP A 17 -0.26 -5.64 4.28
CA ASP A 17 -0.75 -6.87 3.63
C ASP A 17 -2.27 -6.84 3.45
N ALA A 18 -2.99 -6.54 4.53
CA ALA A 18 -4.45 -6.43 4.50
C ALA A 18 -4.89 -5.28 3.57
N PHE A 19 -4.18 -4.16 3.59
CA PHE A 19 -4.48 -3.01 2.74
C PHE A 19 -4.29 -3.33 1.25
N PHE A 20 -3.20 -4.00 0.88
CA PHE A 20 -2.94 -4.36 -0.51
C PHE A 20 -3.87 -5.47 -1.03
N SER A 21 -4.22 -6.46 -0.21
CA SER A 21 -5.25 -7.44 -0.58
C SER A 21 -6.61 -6.77 -0.81
N TYR A 22 -6.97 -5.79 0.02
CA TYR A 22 -8.18 -4.99 -0.19
C TYR A 22 -8.13 -4.21 -1.51
N MET A 23 -7.00 -3.53 -1.79
CA MET A 23 -6.82 -2.78 -3.05
C MET A 23 -6.95 -3.66 -4.29
N GLN A 24 -6.36 -4.86 -4.29
CA GLN A 24 -6.49 -5.82 -5.39
C GLN A 24 -7.95 -6.25 -5.62
N ASN A 25 -8.73 -6.41 -4.55
CA ASN A 25 -10.13 -6.81 -4.66
C ASN A 25 -11.01 -5.68 -5.21
N VAL A 26 -10.80 -4.45 -4.73
CA VAL A 26 -11.56 -3.28 -5.16
C VAL A 26 -11.23 -2.87 -6.61
N HIS A 27 -9.99 -3.06 -7.04
CA HIS A 27 -9.49 -2.68 -8.36
C HIS A 27 -9.10 -3.88 -9.24
N HIS A 28 -9.86 -4.97 -9.17
CA HIS A 28 -9.56 -6.24 -9.85
C HIS A 28 -9.54 -6.15 -11.39
N ASP A 29 -10.09 -5.07 -11.94
CA ASP A 29 -10.17 -4.73 -13.35
C ASP A 29 -8.92 -4.01 -13.89
N THR A 30 -7.99 -3.63 -13.03
CA THR A 30 -6.74 -2.96 -13.41
C THR A 30 -5.57 -3.94 -13.46
N PRO A 31 -4.66 -3.88 -14.45
CA PRO A 31 -3.51 -4.78 -14.50
C PRO A 31 -2.46 -4.48 -13.42
N ASP A 32 -2.16 -3.20 -13.18
CA ASP A 32 -1.04 -2.75 -12.35
C ASP A 32 -1.43 -1.58 -11.43
N ILE A 33 -0.84 -1.53 -10.22
CA ILE A 33 -1.02 -0.47 -9.23
C ILE A 33 0.35 0.09 -8.83
N GLY A 34 0.57 1.39 -9.04
CA GLY A 34 1.77 2.08 -8.60
C GLY A 34 1.78 2.37 -7.10
N VAL A 35 2.89 2.08 -6.42
CA VAL A 35 3.10 2.39 -5.00
C VAL A 35 4.38 3.20 -4.84
N PHE A 36 4.27 4.42 -4.31
CA PHE A 36 5.40 5.33 -4.10
C PHE A 36 5.61 5.55 -2.61
N SER A 37 6.86 5.46 -2.13
CA SER A 37 7.18 5.68 -0.72
C SER A 37 8.36 6.64 -0.55
N CYS A 38 8.21 7.60 0.36
CA CYS A 38 9.24 8.52 0.81
C CYS A 38 9.21 8.59 2.35
N GLY A 39 10.20 8.00 3.00
CA GLY A 39 10.23 7.85 4.46
C GLY A 39 11.44 7.07 4.96
N PRO A 40 11.48 6.71 6.27
CA PRO A 40 12.56 5.90 6.83
C PRO A 40 12.72 4.56 6.11
N SER A 41 13.96 4.09 5.95
CA SER A 41 14.28 2.83 5.24
C SER A 41 13.42 1.66 5.74
N SER A 42 13.30 1.51 7.06
CA SER A 42 12.50 0.45 7.68
C SER A 42 11.02 0.47 7.28
N LEU A 43 10.45 1.63 6.96
CA LEU A 43 9.07 1.75 6.48
C LEU A 43 8.98 1.40 4.99
N ASN A 44 9.92 1.90 4.19
CA ASN A 44 9.96 1.61 2.76
C ASN A 44 10.17 0.11 2.50
N ASP A 45 11.00 -0.56 3.30
CA ASP A 45 11.25 -2.00 3.23
C ASP A 45 10.00 -2.81 3.57
N GLN A 46 9.20 -2.34 4.56
CA GLN A 46 7.92 -2.96 4.90
C GLN A 46 6.91 -2.85 3.75
N ILE A 47 6.82 -1.68 3.11
CA ILE A 47 5.95 -1.44 1.96
C ILE A 47 6.39 -2.33 0.79
N SER A 48 7.69 -2.30 0.45
CA SER A 48 8.28 -3.12 -0.63
C SER A 48 7.99 -4.61 -0.42
N SER A 49 8.22 -5.10 0.81
CA SER A 49 7.97 -6.50 1.17
C SER A 49 6.49 -6.88 1.09
N ALA A 50 5.58 -5.98 1.47
CA ALA A 50 4.14 -6.22 1.38
C ALA A 50 3.67 -6.24 -0.09
N CYS A 51 4.17 -5.33 -0.94
CA CYS A 51 3.93 -5.39 -2.40
C CYS A 51 4.39 -6.74 -2.97
N ALA A 52 5.61 -7.17 -2.63
CA ALA A 52 6.15 -8.45 -3.09
C ALA A 52 5.34 -9.67 -2.63
N ARG A 53 4.73 -9.62 -1.43
CA ARG A 53 3.81 -10.67 -0.96
C ARG A 53 2.49 -10.63 -1.69
N ALA A 54 1.89 -9.46 -1.88
CA ALA A 54 0.62 -9.30 -2.59
C ALA A 54 0.71 -9.74 -4.06
N ASN A 55 1.86 -9.52 -4.72
CA ASN A 55 2.11 -9.93 -6.11
C ASN A 55 2.20 -11.45 -6.31
N ARG A 56 2.20 -12.25 -5.23
CA ARG A 56 2.13 -13.72 -5.33
C ARG A 56 0.71 -14.21 -5.63
N ALA A 57 -0.30 -13.36 -5.41
CA ALA A 57 -1.68 -13.68 -5.77
C ALA A 57 -1.82 -13.81 -7.29
N ARG A 58 -2.51 -14.86 -7.74
CA ARG A 58 -2.84 -15.06 -9.16
C ARG A 58 -4.12 -14.31 -9.51
N ASN A 59 -4.23 -13.86 -10.76
CA ASN A 59 -5.41 -13.14 -11.28
C ASN A 59 -5.78 -11.88 -10.46
N ALA A 60 -4.77 -11.19 -9.94
CA ALA A 60 -4.92 -9.95 -9.18
C ALA A 60 -3.97 -8.89 -9.75
N PRO A 61 -4.29 -7.59 -9.59
CA PRO A 61 -3.41 -6.50 -10.00
C PRO A 61 -2.01 -6.61 -9.39
N SER A 62 -0.97 -6.31 -10.17
CA SER A 62 0.42 -6.31 -9.69
C SER A 62 0.80 -4.95 -9.12
N PHE A 63 1.47 -4.92 -7.97
CA PHE A 63 1.99 -3.71 -7.37
C PHE A 63 3.41 -3.39 -7.87
N MET A 64 3.59 -2.19 -8.40
CA MET A 64 4.88 -1.63 -8.82
C MET A 64 5.38 -0.64 -7.78
N HIS A 65 6.34 -1.06 -6.93
CA HIS A 65 6.86 -0.23 -5.86
C HIS A 65 8.08 0.61 -6.29
N ARG A 66 8.06 1.89 -5.94
CA ARG A 66 9.13 2.85 -6.22
C ARG A 66 9.46 3.65 -4.95
N PHE A 67 10.74 3.67 -4.60
CA PHE A 67 11.26 4.59 -3.59
C PHE A 67 11.52 5.95 -4.24
N GLU A 68 11.06 7.01 -3.58
CA GLU A 68 11.20 8.39 -4.05
C GLU A 68 11.84 9.27 -2.97
N THR A 69 12.60 10.27 -3.40
CA THR A 69 13.23 11.30 -2.57
C THR A 69 12.73 12.67 -3.05
N PHE A 70 11.52 13.03 -2.63
CA PHE A 70 10.89 14.33 -2.95
C PHE A 70 11.49 15.47 -2.13
#